data_AF-A0A939G6R2-F1
#
_entry.id   AF-A0A939G6R2-F1
#
_cell.length_a   1.000
_cell.length_b   1.000
_cell.length_c   1.000
_cell.angle_alpha   90.00
_cell.angle_beta   90.00
_cell.angle_gamma   90.00
#
_symmetry.space_group_name_H-M   'P 1'
#
loop_
_entity.id
_entity.type
_entity.pdbx_description
1 polymer ?
#
loop_
_entity_poly.entity_id
_entity_poly.type
_entity_poly.pdbx_seq_one_letter_code
_entity_poly.pdbx_strand_id
1 'polypeptide(L)'
;MIYDTNLIIRYVRNQTMLPIRVVIPIVVAGELEALALKNDWGYQKVKFLQHLIDSYPVADLNREVTRVYAEIDAYSQGKSKQMPLPAGITARNMGKNDLWIAAIALYLDMELHTADGDFDHLVHNGLKLIKHNA
;
A
#
# COMPACT_ATOMS: atom_id res chain seq x y z
N MET A 1 -9.23 -1.44 -6.78
CA MET A 1 -8.81 -1.60 -5.37
C MET A 1 -7.30 -1.76 -5.31
N ILE A 2 -6.65 -1.11 -4.35
CA ILE A 2 -5.25 -1.32 -4.00
C ILE A 2 -5.23 -2.07 -2.68
N TYR A 3 -4.44 -3.14 -2.61
CA TYR A 3 -4.25 -3.89 -1.36
C TYR A 3 -2.89 -3.53 -0.79
N ASP A 4 -2.82 -3.35 0.54
CA ASP A 4 -1.55 -3.29 1.23
C ASP A 4 -0.77 -4.61 1.07
N THR A 5 0.53 -4.55 1.39
CA THR A 5 1.43 -5.70 1.25
C THR A 5 0.95 -6.87 2.14
N ASN A 6 0.47 -6.58 3.34
CA ASN A 6 0.00 -7.56 4.31
C ASN A 6 -1.17 -8.41 3.79
N LEU A 7 -2.13 -7.80 3.09
CA LEU A 7 -3.24 -8.51 2.47
C LEU A 7 -2.75 -9.38 1.32
N ILE A 8 -1.90 -8.87 0.41
CA ILE A 8 -1.42 -9.67 -0.74
C ILE A 8 -0.59 -10.88 -0.25
N ILE A 9 0.21 -10.73 0.81
CA ILE A 9 0.95 -11.83 1.41
C ILE A 9 0.02 -13.00 1.80
N ARG A 10 -1.21 -12.73 2.27
CA ARG A 10 -2.18 -13.78 2.63
C ARG A 10 -2.58 -14.61 1.40
N TYR A 11 -2.84 -13.94 0.28
CA TYR A 11 -3.16 -14.62 -0.98
C TYR A 11 -2.00 -15.48 -1.49
N VAL A 12 -0.77 -14.97 -1.40
CA VAL A 12 0.45 -15.70 -1.76
C VAL A 12 0.68 -16.91 -0.85
N ARG A 13 0.45 -16.78 0.47
CA ARG A 13 0.57 -17.89 1.43
C ARG A 13 -0.46 -18.99 1.17
N ASN A 14 -1.68 -18.60 0.80
CA ASN A 14 -2.77 -19.54 0.51
C ASN A 14 -2.77 -20.04 -0.94
N GLN A 15 -1.85 -19.56 -1.79
CA GLN A 15 -1.79 -19.86 -3.22
C GLN A 15 -3.13 -19.60 -3.94
N THR A 16 -3.76 -18.47 -3.61
CA THR A 16 -5.04 -18.04 -4.16
C THR A 16 -4.88 -16.74 -4.94
N MET A 17 -5.60 -16.60 -6.05
CA MET A 17 -5.57 -15.39 -6.87
C MET A 17 -6.25 -14.21 -6.15
N LEU A 18 -5.77 -12.99 -6.43
CA LEU A 18 -6.41 -11.77 -5.94
C LEU A 18 -7.76 -11.53 -6.64
N PRO A 19 -8.64 -10.69 -6.06
CA PRO A 19 -9.82 -10.23 -6.79
C PRO A 19 -9.45 -9.51 -8.10
N ILE A 20 -10.26 -9.67 -9.15
CA ILE A 20 -9.96 -9.25 -10.53
C ILE A 20 -9.69 -7.73 -10.67
N ARG A 21 -10.19 -6.90 -9.75
CA ARG A 21 -10.06 -5.43 -9.79
C ARG A 21 -8.89 -4.88 -8.96
N VAL A 22 -7.96 -5.74 -8.54
CA VAL A 22 -6.77 -5.31 -7.81
C VAL A 22 -5.75 -4.70 -8.77
N VAL A 23 -5.18 -3.57 -8.36
CA VAL A 23 -3.98 -2.98 -8.95
C VAL A 23 -2.86 -3.10 -7.91
N ILE A 24 -1.70 -3.57 -8.34
CA ILE A 24 -0.55 -3.81 -7.46
C ILE A 24 0.40 -2.61 -7.58
N PRO A 25 0.64 -1.83 -6.51
CA PRO A 25 1.69 -0.84 -6.53
C PRO A 25 3.06 -1.49 -6.76
N ILE A 26 3.93 -0.89 -7.58
CA ILE A 26 5.28 -1.44 -7.84
C ILE A 26 6.09 -1.62 -6.54
N VAL A 27 5.85 -0.76 -5.54
CA VAL A 27 6.46 -0.88 -4.20
C VAL A 27 6.02 -2.14 -3.47
N VAL A 28 4.76 -2.57 -3.62
CA VAL A 28 4.24 -3.80 -3.02
C VAL A 28 4.85 -5.02 -3.73
N ALA A 29 4.96 -4.99 -5.06
CA ALA A 29 5.65 -6.04 -5.82
C ALA A 29 7.11 -6.22 -5.33
N GLY A 30 7.85 -5.12 -5.20
CA GLY A 30 9.21 -5.13 -4.66
C GLY A 30 9.31 -5.64 -3.21
N GLU A 31 8.36 -5.27 -2.34
CA GLU A 31 8.29 -5.80 -0.98
C GLU A 31 8.03 -7.31 -0.94
N LEU A 32 7.14 -7.82 -1.79
CA LEU A 32 6.83 -9.24 -1.87
C LEU A 32 8.03 -10.06 -2.36
N GLU A 33 8.75 -9.59 -3.37
CA GLU A 33 9.98 -10.23 -3.85
C GLU A 33 11.06 -10.22 -2.78
N ALA A 34 11.27 -9.07 -2.12
CA ALA A 34 12.21 -8.97 -1.00
C ALA A 34 11.84 -9.92 0.14
N LEU A 35 10.55 -10.06 0.45
CA LEU A 35 10.06 -10.99 1.47
C LEU A 35 10.30 -12.46 1.07
N ALA A 36 10.10 -12.80 -0.20
CA ALA A 36 10.36 -14.14 -0.71
C ALA A 36 11.84 -14.51 -0.57
N LEU A 37 12.75 -13.59 -0.91
CA LEU A 37 14.20 -13.78 -0.78
C LEU A 37 14.63 -13.90 0.69
N LYS A 38 14.15 -12.99 1.56
CA LYS A 38 14.52 -12.98 2.99
C LYS A 38 14.08 -14.24 3.75
N ASN A 39 12.97 -14.86 3.33
CA ASN A 39 12.39 -16.02 4.00
C ASN A 39 12.67 -17.34 3.28
N ASP A 40 13.56 -17.36 2.29
CA ASP A 40 13.92 -18.55 1.51
C ASP A 40 12.69 -19.32 0.99
N TRP A 41 11.76 -18.60 0.35
CA TRP A 41 10.55 -19.25 -0.17
C TRP A 41 10.91 -20.25 -1.27
N GLY A 42 10.41 -21.48 -1.13
CA GLY A 42 10.63 -22.53 -2.12
C GLY A 42 10.05 -22.21 -3.50
N TYR A 43 10.59 -22.87 -4.52
CA TYR A 43 10.31 -22.63 -5.95
C TYR A 43 8.82 -22.49 -6.28
N GLN A 44 7.96 -23.38 -5.75
CA GLN A 44 6.53 -23.35 -6.04
C GLN A 44 5.87 -22.04 -5.59
N LYS A 45 6.24 -21.53 -4.42
CA LYS A 45 5.66 -20.31 -3.85
C LYS A 45 6.18 -19.06 -4.56
N VAL A 46 7.47 -19.04 -4.92
CA VAL A 46 8.06 -17.95 -5.73
C VAL A 46 7.41 -17.89 -7.11
N LYS A 47 7.24 -19.05 -7.77
CA LYS A 47 6.56 -19.12 -9.07
C LYS A 47 5.12 -18.64 -8.99
N PHE A 48 4.40 -18.99 -7.92
CA PHE A 48 3.05 -18.46 -7.68
C PHE A 48 3.06 -16.94 -7.49
N LEU A 49 3.99 -16.40 -6.70
CA LEU A 49 4.14 -14.95 -6.50
C LEU A 49 4.36 -14.23 -7.84
N GLN A 50 5.28 -14.71 -8.67
CA GLN A 50 5.56 -14.12 -9.99
C GLN A 50 4.32 -14.18 -10.88
N HIS A 51 3.68 -15.34 -10.98
CA HIS A 51 2.45 -15.48 -11.75
C HIS A 51 1.34 -14.54 -11.27
N LEU A 52 1.20 -14.38 -9.97
CA LEU A 52 0.26 -13.43 -9.38
C LEU A 52 0.61 -12.01 -9.82
N ILE A 53 1.85 -11.53 -9.62
CA ILE A 53 2.25 -10.16 -10.03
C ILE A 53 2.01 -9.93 -11.53
N ASP A 54 2.39 -10.88 -12.38
CA ASP A 54 2.25 -10.79 -13.84
C ASP A 54 0.78 -10.77 -14.31
N SER A 55 -0.15 -11.23 -13.47
CA SER A 55 -1.57 -11.34 -13.81
C SER A 55 -2.39 -10.09 -13.49
N TYR A 56 -1.84 -9.10 -12.78
CA TYR A 56 -2.55 -7.86 -12.40
C TYR A 56 -1.86 -6.61 -12.94
N PRO A 57 -2.61 -5.54 -13.20
CA PRO A 57 -2.01 -4.25 -13.53
C PRO A 57 -1.09 -3.78 -12.40
N VAL A 58 0.11 -3.33 -12.76
CA VAL A 58 1.08 -2.74 -11.84
C VAL A 58 1.04 -1.22 -11.97
N ALA A 59 0.91 -0.53 -10.84
CA ALA A 59 0.98 0.93 -10.78
C ALA A 59 2.41 1.40 -10.47
N ASP A 60 3.03 2.06 -11.45
CA ASP A 60 4.38 2.61 -11.35
C ASP A 60 4.45 3.95 -10.61
N LEU A 61 5.67 4.29 -10.18
CA LEU A 61 5.99 5.59 -9.62
C LEU A 61 6.28 6.60 -10.73
N ASN A 62 5.71 7.79 -10.60
CA ASN A 62 6.00 8.92 -11.47
C ASN A 62 6.13 10.22 -10.65
N ARG A 63 6.44 11.33 -11.34
CA ARG A 63 6.65 12.63 -10.72
C ARG A 63 5.41 13.13 -9.97
N GLU A 64 4.21 12.82 -10.44
CA GLU A 64 2.97 13.26 -9.81
C GLU A 64 2.67 12.48 -8.54
N VAL A 65 2.91 11.17 -8.53
CA VAL A 65 2.84 10.35 -7.30
C VAL A 65 3.85 10.84 -6.25
N THR A 66 5.02 11.33 -6.66
CA THR A 66 6.02 11.87 -5.73
C THR A 66 5.53 13.14 -5.01
N ARG A 67 4.71 13.97 -5.67
CA ARG A 67 4.11 15.16 -5.02
C ARG A 67 3.12 14.73 -3.95
N VAL A 68 2.21 13.80 -4.31
CA VAL A 68 1.23 13.24 -3.37
C VAL A 68 1.92 12.58 -2.17
N TYR A 69 3.00 11.83 -2.41
CA TYR A 69 3.83 11.25 -1.34
C TYR A 69 4.34 12.31 -0.36
N ALA A 70 4.90 13.42 -0.86
CA ALA A 70 5.47 14.47 -0.02
C ALA A 70 4.40 15.16 0.83
N GLU A 71 3.20 15.34 0.28
CA GLU A 71 2.05 15.88 0.99
C GLU A 71 1.58 14.94 2.11
N ILE A 72 1.47 13.64 1.84
CA ILE A 72 1.08 12.62 2.82
C ILE A 72 2.12 12.52 3.94
N ASP A 73 3.42 12.52 3.63
CA ASP A 73 4.48 12.46 4.64
C ASP A 73 4.44 13.71 5.53
N ALA A 74 4.33 14.91 4.94
CA ALA A 74 4.22 16.15 5.70
C ALA A 74 2.95 16.20 6.56
N TYR A 75 1.81 15.75 6.04
CA TYR A 75 0.55 15.63 6.78
C TYR A 75 0.68 14.64 7.95
N SER A 76 1.18 13.43 7.69
CA SER A 76 1.37 12.38 8.70
C SER A 76 2.32 12.83 9.81
N GLN A 77 3.33 13.64 9.49
CA GLN A 77 4.26 14.20 10.46
C GLN A 77 3.72 15.44 11.21
N GLY A 78 2.50 15.90 10.91
CA GLY A 78 1.93 17.12 11.48
C GLY A 78 2.66 18.40 11.08
N LYS A 79 3.40 18.36 9.96
CA LYS A 79 4.25 19.45 9.44
C LYS A 79 3.64 20.14 8.22
N SER A 80 2.51 19.65 7.70
CA SER A 80 1.78 20.32 6.63
C SER A 80 1.10 21.59 7.14
N LYS A 81 1.51 22.74 6.59
CA LYS A 81 0.87 24.04 6.89
C LYS A 81 -0.48 24.20 6.21
N GLN A 82 -0.64 23.58 5.05
CA GLN A 82 -1.87 23.68 4.25
C GLN A 82 -2.97 22.77 4.79
N MET A 83 -2.56 21.64 5.38
CA MET A 83 -3.47 20.65 5.94
C MET A 83 -2.96 20.21 7.32
N PRO A 84 -3.26 20.96 8.39
CA PRO A 84 -2.87 20.58 9.73
C PRO A 84 -3.63 19.32 10.16
N LEU A 85 -3.04 18.54 11.08
CA LEU A 85 -3.73 17.43 11.70
C LEU A 85 -4.96 17.93 12.49
N PRO A 86 -6.10 17.23 12.43
CA PRO A 86 -7.26 17.55 13.25
C PRO A 86 -6.95 17.49 14.74
N ALA A 87 -7.73 18.22 15.54
CA ALA A 87 -7.62 18.16 17.00
C ALA A 87 -7.81 16.72 17.51
N GLY A 88 -6.88 16.26 18.35
CA GLY A 88 -6.88 14.89 18.89
C GLY A 88 -6.14 13.87 18.03
N ILE A 89 -5.67 14.23 16.82
CA ILE A 89 -4.81 13.37 16.00
C ILE A 89 -3.34 13.75 16.21
N THR A 90 -2.50 12.76 16.50
CA THR A 90 -1.06 12.95 16.69
C THR A 90 -0.28 12.65 15.42
N ALA A 91 0.91 13.26 15.29
CA ALA A 91 1.84 12.90 14.23
C ALA A 91 2.19 11.40 14.30
N ARG A 92 2.36 10.79 13.12
CA ARG A 92 2.63 9.36 12.95
C ARG A 92 3.81 9.14 12.02
N ASN A 93 4.71 8.27 12.44
CA ASN A 93 5.75 7.74 11.57
C ASN A 93 5.15 6.58 10.77
N MET A 94 5.11 6.73 9.45
CA MET A 94 4.65 5.68 8.55
C MET A 94 5.84 4.94 7.94
N GLY A 95 5.63 3.67 7.59
CA GLY A 95 6.58 2.94 6.75
C GLY A 95 6.78 3.65 5.42
N LYS A 96 8.00 3.60 4.88
CA LYS A 96 8.30 4.27 3.60
C LYS A 96 7.50 3.68 2.45
N ASN A 97 7.23 2.38 2.48
CA ASN A 97 6.40 1.73 1.47
C ASN A 97 4.91 2.02 1.70
N ASP A 98 4.44 2.12 2.94
CA ASP A 98 3.07 2.54 3.25
C ASP A 98 2.77 3.93 2.70
N LEU A 99 3.70 4.88 2.84
CA LEU A 99 3.55 6.21 2.25
C LEU A 99 3.40 6.15 0.72
N TRP A 100 4.17 5.30 0.03
CA TRP A 100 4.03 5.12 -1.42
C TRP A 100 2.71 4.44 -1.80
N ILE A 101 2.28 3.43 -1.04
CA ILE A 101 0.99 2.75 -1.25
C ILE A 101 -0.16 3.75 -1.12
N ALA A 102 -0.16 4.55 -0.06
CA ALA A 102 -1.16 5.59 0.16
C ALA A 102 -1.12 6.67 -0.94
N ALA A 103 0.07 7.08 -1.37
CA ALA A 103 0.24 8.07 -2.44
C ALA A 103 -0.33 7.57 -3.77
N ILE A 104 -0.07 6.32 -4.14
CA ILE A 104 -0.62 5.71 -5.36
C ILE A 104 -2.15 5.58 -5.26
N ALA A 105 -2.67 5.15 -4.11
CA ALA A 105 -4.11 5.04 -3.89
C ALA A 105 -4.82 6.39 -4.05
N LEU A 106 -4.28 7.45 -3.44
CA LEU A 106 -4.80 8.80 -3.58
C LEU A 106 -4.67 9.34 -5.01
N TYR A 107 -3.51 9.17 -5.64
CA TYR A 107 -3.27 9.63 -7.01
C TYR A 107 -4.22 9.00 -8.04
N LEU A 108 -4.52 7.71 -7.88
CA LEU A 108 -5.43 6.97 -8.77
C LEU A 108 -6.91 7.08 -8.35
N ASP A 109 -7.21 7.79 -7.25
CA ASP A 109 -8.54 7.88 -6.64
C ASP A 109 -9.17 6.50 -6.31
N MET A 110 -8.33 5.55 -5.91
CA MET A 110 -8.68 4.15 -5.65
C MET A 110 -8.84 3.85 -4.16
N GLU A 111 -9.71 2.90 -3.84
CA GLU A 111 -9.83 2.33 -2.50
C GLU A 111 -8.54 1.61 -2.09
N LEU A 112 -8.00 1.96 -0.92
CA LEU A 112 -6.93 1.24 -0.25
C LEU A 112 -7.54 0.26 0.76
N HIS A 113 -7.22 -1.01 0.61
CA HIS A 113 -7.62 -2.06 1.52
C HIS A 113 -6.46 -2.46 2.41
N THR A 114 -6.71 -2.56 3.71
CA THR A 114 -5.69 -2.93 4.71
C THR A 114 -6.30 -3.73 5.86
N ALA A 115 -5.45 -4.48 6.57
CA ALA A 115 -5.80 -5.16 7.82
C ALA A 115 -5.23 -4.48 9.08
N ASP A 116 -4.31 -3.53 8.95
CA ASP A 116 -3.70 -2.80 10.06
C ASP A 116 -4.25 -1.37 10.16
N GLY A 117 -3.87 -0.63 11.21
CA GLY A 117 -4.34 0.73 11.49
C GLY A 117 -3.45 1.85 10.93
N ASP A 118 -2.47 1.55 10.08
CA ASP A 118 -1.40 2.51 9.76
C ASP A 118 -1.83 3.66 8.86
N PHE A 119 -2.94 3.46 8.14
CA PHE A 119 -3.53 4.43 7.22
C PHE A 119 -4.69 5.24 7.79
N ASP A 120 -5.10 5.02 9.05
CA ASP A 120 -6.35 5.56 9.62
C ASP A 120 -6.46 7.08 9.55
N HIS A 121 -5.36 7.78 9.87
CA HIS A 121 -5.34 9.24 9.90
C HIS A 121 -5.43 9.87 8.50
N LEU A 122 -5.17 9.10 7.44
CA LEU A 122 -5.20 9.57 6.06
C LEU A 122 -6.61 9.65 5.47
N VAL A 123 -7.63 9.09 6.13
CA VAL A 123 -9.03 9.26 5.70
C VAL A 123 -9.42 10.74 5.70
N HIS A 124 -8.91 11.51 6.65
CA HIS A 124 -9.09 12.97 6.70
C HIS A 124 -8.38 13.70 5.54
N ASN A 125 -7.38 13.06 4.92
CA ASN A 125 -6.67 13.53 3.74
C ASN A 125 -7.28 13.00 2.42
N GLY A 126 -8.49 12.42 2.47
CA GLY A 126 -9.24 11.97 1.30
C GLY A 126 -8.99 10.52 0.90
N LEU A 127 -8.17 9.76 1.66
CA LEU A 127 -7.90 8.37 1.35
C LEU A 127 -9.17 7.52 1.56
N LYS A 128 -9.60 6.83 0.51
CA LYS A 128 -10.72 5.87 0.55
C LYS A 128 -10.25 4.57 1.19
N LEU A 129 -10.36 4.45 2.51
CA LEU A 129 -9.82 3.34 3.27
C LEU A 129 -10.88 2.26 3.58
N ILE A 130 -10.58 1.00 3.26
CA ILE A 130 -11.42 -0.17 3.56
C ILE A 130 -10.66 -1.11 4.50
N LYS A 131 -11.23 -1.36 5.68
CA LYS A 131 -10.66 -2.28 6.68
C LYS A 131 -11.14 -3.70 6.48
N HIS A 132 -10.21 -4.63 6.56
CA HIS A 132 -10.48 -6.06 6.63
C HIS A 132 -10.15 -6.57 8.02
N ASN A 133 -10.94 -7.52 8.52
CA ASN A 133 -10.62 -8.19 9.78
C ASN A 133 -9.35 -9.02 9.58
N ALA A 134 -8.41 -8.87 10.52
CA ALA A 134 -7.15 -9.60 10.52
C ALA A 134 -7.38 -11.11 10.66
#